data_AF-A0AB34LDW8-F1
#
_entry.id   AF-A0AB34LDW8-F1
#
_cell.length_a   1.000
_cell.length_b   1.000
_cell.length_c   1.000
_cell.angle_alpha   90.00
_cell.angle_beta   90.00
_cell.angle_gamma   90.00
#
_symmetry.space_group_name_H-M   'P 1'
#
loop_
_entity.id
_entity.type
_entity.pdbx_description
1 polymer ?
#
loop_
_entity_poly.entity_id
_entity_poly.type
_entity_poly.pdbx_seq_one_letter_code
_entity_poly.pdbx_strand_id
1 'polypeptide(L)'
;MSDIFENVTNYPELTEKEKLSLFKNVNIFRGFCLSEKDGLKRSFHDLYQWNDDYLPEDLQPMENTLKKDEHSFSKVTHELKKMNIDSASLSLSSPFVSAESEFRHEQGSDLSTSEVNEYLLSQAIVRKSFFNIDFREAKVSDAFVQAVSHAVDTDENIQTRSINLLNVLNEWGYYLPQEFTLGGILYSEAVTKITDYSMAEKEKTEFSASFKTSFERIGGGGGFSGGWSSEQTDTVSNKYENTVIHQIGGVAGLTNDYSLWATSLHDARYWTIIECARLYPSLMLLLNASDQSYGNHLLGLCLRTLNSCLAVPAVYKLQPILNLGEYATVIEEMVSPY
;
A
#
# COMPACT_ATOMS: atom_id res chain seq x y z
N MET A 1 -3.61 -26.99 2.75
CA MET A 1 -2.35 -26.33 3.13
C MET A 1 -1.59 -27.31 4.00
N SER A 2 -0.51 -27.91 3.49
CA SER A 2 0.34 -28.79 4.29
C SER A 2 1.15 -27.95 5.27
N ASP A 3 1.21 -28.37 6.55
CA ASP A 3 2.03 -27.79 7.61
C ASP A 3 3.51 -27.75 7.20
N ILE A 4 3.94 -26.62 6.64
CA ILE A 4 5.35 -26.35 6.31
C ILE A 4 6.04 -25.57 7.44
N PHE A 5 5.28 -25.07 8.43
CA PHE A 5 5.79 -24.19 9.48
C PHE A 5 5.79 -24.89 10.85
N GLU A 6 6.97 -25.05 11.46
CA GLU A 6 7.14 -25.58 12.82
C GLU A 6 7.36 -24.43 13.83
N ASN A 7 6.32 -23.93 14.52
CA ASN A 7 6.40 -22.99 15.66
C ASN A 7 7.63 -22.03 15.65
N VAL A 8 7.74 -21.18 14.62
CA VAL A 8 8.88 -20.27 14.46
C VAL A 8 8.50 -18.86 14.88
N THR A 9 9.33 -18.20 15.69
CA THR A 9 9.07 -16.87 16.26
C THR A 9 9.57 -15.69 15.44
N ASN A 10 10.58 -15.90 14.57
CA ASN A 10 11.27 -14.87 13.80
C ASN A 10 11.73 -15.35 12.41
N TYR A 11 11.87 -14.44 11.42
CA TYR A 11 12.28 -14.77 10.04
C TYR A 11 13.62 -15.53 9.91
N PRO A 12 14.68 -15.23 10.69
CA PRO A 12 15.97 -15.92 10.55
C PRO A 12 15.92 -17.43 10.83
N GLU A 13 14.96 -17.87 11.64
CA GLU A 13 14.78 -19.27 12.04
C GLU A 13 14.03 -20.10 10.98
N LEU A 14 13.41 -19.44 9.99
CA LEU A 14 12.71 -20.11 8.90
C LEU A 14 13.70 -20.78 7.95
N THR A 15 13.38 -22.00 7.52
CA THR A 15 14.01 -22.66 6.37
C THR A 15 13.80 -21.84 5.09
N GLU A 16 14.64 -22.05 4.08
CA GLU A 16 14.49 -21.39 2.78
C GLU A 16 13.09 -21.62 2.16
N LYS A 17 12.56 -22.85 2.30
CA LYS A 17 11.22 -23.20 1.81
C LYS A 17 10.11 -22.42 2.54
N GLU A 18 10.23 -22.23 3.85
CA GLU A 18 9.29 -21.43 4.64
C GLU A 18 9.38 -19.94 4.27
N LYS A 19 10.59 -19.40 4.07
CA LYS A 19 10.80 -18.01 3.61
C LYS A 19 10.15 -17.77 2.24
N LEU A 20 10.37 -18.68 1.29
CA LEU A 20 9.71 -18.62 -0.01
C LEU A 20 8.18 -18.69 0.12
N SER A 21 7.66 -19.54 1.01
CA SER A 21 6.22 -19.63 1.25
C SER A 21 5.66 -18.37 1.90
N LEU A 22 6.39 -17.73 2.82
CA LEU A 22 6.01 -16.47 3.44
C LEU A 22 5.82 -15.38 2.38
N PHE A 23 6.81 -15.18 1.51
CA PHE A 23 6.74 -14.16 0.45
C PHE A 23 5.60 -14.42 -0.55
N LYS A 24 5.32 -15.68 -0.88
CA LYS A 24 4.16 -16.04 -1.71
C LYS A 24 2.84 -15.73 -1.00
N ASN A 25 2.72 -16.08 0.29
CA ASN A 25 1.49 -15.86 1.06
C ASN A 25 1.14 -14.38 1.21
N VAL A 26 2.14 -13.52 1.34
CA VAL A 26 1.93 -12.06 1.42
C VAL A 26 1.80 -11.39 0.05
N ASN A 27 1.81 -12.17 -1.04
CA ASN A 27 1.71 -11.72 -2.43
C ASN A 27 2.73 -10.64 -2.81
N ILE A 28 3.99 -10.77 -2.35
CA ILE A 28 5.04 -9.76 -2.59
C ILE A 28 5.35 -9.57 -4.08
N PHE A 29 5.11 -10.60 -4.89
CA PHE A 29 5.36 -10.63 -6.32
C PHE A 29 4.34 -9.85 -7.14
N ARG A 30 3.26 -9.36 -6.50
CA ARG A 30 2.12 -8.73 -7.17
C ARG A 30 2.13 -7.22 -6.98
N GLY A 31 1.85 -6.53 -8.07
CA GLY A 31 1.82 -5.07 -8.13
C GLY A 31 0.62 -4.49 -7.39
N PHE A 32 0.76 -3.23 -6.99
CA PHE A 32 -0.33 -2.39 -6.51
C PHE A 32 -0.98 -1.69 -7.69
N CYS A 33 -2.30 -1.80 -7.78
CA CYS A 33 -3.13 -1.01 -8.69
C CYS A 33 -3.95 0.00 -7.88
N LEU A 34 -4.15 1.18 -8.45
CA LEU A 34 -4.94 2.26 -7.84
C LEU A 34 -6.15 2.56 -8.72
N SER A 35 -7.31 2.72 -8.10
CA SER A 35 -8.55 3.14 -8.78
C SER A 35 -9.49 3.83 -7.81
N GLU A 36 -10.30 4.78 -8.28
CA GLU A 36 -11.21 5.53 -7.40
C GLU A 36 -12.24 4.61 -6.72
N LYS A 37 -12.67 3.57 -7.44
CA LYS A 37 -13.66 2.60 -6.96
C LYS A 37 -13.11 1.72 -5.83
N ASP A 38 -11.94 1.13 -6.04
CA ASP A 38 -11.39 0.10 -5.16
C ASP A 38 -10.36 0.68 -4.17
N GLY A 39 -9.89 1.91 -4.38
CA GLY A 39 -8.79 2.53 -3.65
C GLY A 39 -7.46 1.89 -4.05
N LEU A 40 -6.97 0.98 -3.21
CA LEU A 40 -5.75 0.21 -3.40
C LEU A 40 -6.09 -1.28 -3.56
N LYS A 41 -5.56 -1.92 -4.61
CA LYS A 41 -5.68 -3.37 -4.80
C LYS A 41 -4.35 -4.00 -5.17
N ARG A 42 -4.20 -5.29 -4.91
CA ARG A 42 -3.14 -6.12 -5.50
C ARG A 42 -3.59 -6.62 -6.86
N SER A 43 -2.67 -6.73 -7.80
CA SER A 43 -2.92 -7.45 -9.05
C SER A 43 -3.05 -8.95 -8.78
N PHE A 44 -3.50 -9.68 -9.79
CA PHE A 44 -3.57 -11.14 -9.78
C PHE A 44 -2.38 -11.80 -10.50
N HIS A 45 -1.50 -10.99 -11.07
CA HIS A 45 -0.34 -11.44 -11.83
C HIS A 45 0.93 -11.26 -11.01
N ASP A 46 1.79 -12.27 -11.02
CA ASP A 46 3.12 -12.17 -10.42
C ASP A 46 4.05 -11.48 -11.44
N LEU A 47 4.59 -10.31 -11.12
CA LEU A 47 5.44 -9.54 -12.04
C LEU A 47 6.87 -10.05 -12.09
N TYR A 48 7.34 -10.67 -11.01
CA TYR A 48 8.71 -11.15 -10.87
C TYR A 48 8.76 -12.37 -9.96
N GLN A 49 9.92 -13.02 -9.94
CA GLN A 49 10.30 -14.03 -8.97
C GLN A 49 11.71 -13.74 -8.46
N TRP A 50 12.08 -14.33 -7.34
CA TRP A 50 13.47 -14.28 -6.87
C TRP A 50 14.39 -15.03 -7.85
N ASN A 51 15.63 -14.58 -7.96
CA ASN A 51 16.71 -15.43 -8.45
C ASN A 51 16.90 -16.63 -7.50
N ASP A 52 17.42 -17.75 -8.01
CA ASP A 52 17.46 -19.02 -7.28
C ASP A 52 18.22 -18.91 -5.93
N ASP A 53 19.20 -18.01 -5.83
CA ASP A 53 20.03 -17.81 -4.65
C ASP A 53 19.64 -16.56 -3.82
N TYR A 54 18.52 -15.89 -4.14
CA TYR A 54 18.12 -14.66 -3.47
C TYR A 54 16.96 -14.85 -2.48
N LEU A 55 17.20 -14.46 -1.24
CA LEU A 55 16.17 -14.25 -0.22
C LEU A 55 16.45 -12.91 0.48
N PRO A 56 15.47 -12.00 0.56
CA PRO A 56 15.64 -10.74 1.29
C PRO A 56 16.10 -10.96 2.74
N GLU A 57 17.05 -10.15 3.20
CA GLU A 57 17.49 -10.13 4.59
C GLU A 57 16.45 -9.42 5.46
N ASP A 58 16.23 -9.94 6.68
CA ASP A 58 15.41 -9.27 7.68
C ASP A 58 16.26 -8.26 8.45
N LEU A 59 15.96 -6.98 8.21
CA LEU A 59 16.68 -5.86 8.79
C LEU A 59 16.18 -5.48 10.19
N GLN A 60 15.12 -6.15 10.67
CA GLN A 60 14.39 -5.87 11.92
C GLN A 60 13.80 -4.45 11.99
N PRO A 61 12.55 -4.29 12.43
CA PRO A 61 11.96 -2.96 12.56
C PRO A 61 12.62 -2.18 13.71
N MET A 62 12.79 -0.86 13.53
CA MET A 62 13.32 0.01 14.60
C MET A 62 12.37 0.10 15.80
N GLU A 63 11.06 0.02 15.54
CA GLU A 63 10.00 0.03 16.55
C GLU A 63 9.03 -1.14 16.32
N ASN A 64 8.86 -1.99 17.33
CA ASN A 64 8.04 -3.20 17.20
C ASN A 64 6.54 -2.94 17.29
N THR A 65 6.13 -1.81 17.88
CA THR A 65 4.72 -1.47 18.06
C THR A 65 4.52 0.01 17.81
N LEU A 66 3.48 0.37 17.07
CA LEU A 66 3.19 1.76 16.71
C LEU A 66 1.69 2.02 16.69
N LYS A 67 1.29 3.19 17.15
CA LYS A 67 -0.07 3.72 17.00
C LYS A 67 -0.10 4.73 15.85
N LYS A 68 -1.15 4.70 15.02
CA LYS A 68 -1.43 5.76 14.04
C LYS A 68 -2.90 6.16 14.08
N ASP A 69 -3.15 7.47 14.04
CA ASP A 69 -4.47 8.05 13.84
C ASP A 69 -4.42 8.93 12.61
N GLU A 70 -5.32 8.65 11.68
CA GLU A 70 -5.28 9.16 10.33
C GLU A 70 -6.68 9.58 9.90
N HIS A 71 -6.71 10.53 8.97
CA HIS A 71 -7.93 10.92 8.28
C HIS A 71 -7.65 11.23 6.80
N SER A 72 -8.68 11.14 5.97
CA SER A 72 -8.60 11.47 4.54
C SER A 72 -9.98 11.81 3.99
N PHE A 73 -10.04 12.37 2.79
CA PHE A 73 -11.29 12.74 2.12
C PHE A 73 -11.52 11.94 0.85
N SER A 74 -10.50 11.24 0.35
CA SER A 74 -10.64 10.25 -0.72
C SER A 74 -10.56 8.82 -0.20
N LYS A 75 -11.36 7.92 -0.78
CA LYS A 75 -11.28 6.48 -0.51
C LYS A 75 -9.89 5.91 -0.87
N VAL A 76 -9.26 6.45 -1.90
CA VAL A 76 -7.92 6.03 -2.35
C VAL A 76 -6.90 6.26 -1.24
N THR A 77 -6.84 7.48 -0.71
CA THR A 77 -5.92 7.84 0.37
C THR A 77 -6.24 7.07 1.65
N HIS A 78 -7.52 6.86 1.96
CA HIS A 78 -7.93 6.02 3.10
C HIS A 78 -7.33 4.61 3.02
N GLU A 79 -7.46 3.95 1.86
CA GLU A 79 -6.93 2.60 1.66
C GLU A 79 -5.38 2.56 1.68
N LEU A 80 -4.71 3.60 1.15
CA LEU A 80 -3.26 3.77 1.24
C LEU A 80 -2.80 3.89 2.70
N LYS A 81 -3.47 4.73 3.49
CA LYS A 81 -3.18 4.93 4.91
C LYS A 81 -3.46 3.68 5.73
N LYS A 82 -4.54 2.95 5.44
CA LYS A 82 -4.84 1.66 6.08
C LYS A 82 -3.73 0.63 5.91
N MET A 83 -3.09 0.60 4.75
CA MET A 83 -1.94 -0.27 4.46
C MET A 83 -0.59 0.36 4.81
N ASN A 84 -0.58 1.54 5.45
CA ASN A 84 0.61 2.31 5.79
C ASN A 84 1.57 2.47 4.60
N ILE A 85 1.05 2.82 3.43
CA ILE A 85 1.87 3.16 2.27
C ILE A 85 2.33 4.61 2.41
N ASP A 86 3.64 4.83 2.33
CA ASP A 86 4.18 6.19 2.26
C ASP A 86 3.81 6.83 0.91
N SER A 87 2.93 7.83 0.95
CA SER A 87 2.47 8.54 -0.24
C SER A 87 3.59 9.30 -0.94
N ALA A 88 4.71 9.61 -0.28
CA ALA A 88 5.88 10.22 -0.91
C ALA A 88 6.56 9.28 -1.92
N SER A 89 6.31 7.97 -1.82
CA SER A 89 6.80 6.97 -2.79
C SER A 89 5.87 6.78 -4.00
N LEU A 90 4.75 7.51 -4.05
CA LEU A 90 3.76 7.47 -5.10
C LEU A 90 3.75 8.79 -5.88
N SER A 91 3.59 8.70 -7.20
CA SER A 91 3.40 9.84 -8.08
C SER A 91 1.92 10.21 -8.10
N LEU A 92 1.37 10.67 -6.97
CA LEU A 92 -0.05 11.01 -6.83
C LEU A 92 -0.40 12.29 -7.60
N SER A 93 -1.57 12.32 -8.22
CA SER A 93 -2.09 13.54 -8.85
C SER A 93 -2.56 14.54 -7.79
N SER A 94 -2.58 15.82 -8.15
CA SER A 94 -2.80 16.94 -7.23
C SER A 94 -3.97 16.80 -6.24
N PRO A 95 -5.15 16.23 -6.60
CA PRO A 95 -6.22 16.03 -5.63
C PRO A 95 -5.82 15.15 -4.44
N PHE A 96 -4.90 14.20 -4.63
CA PHE A 96 -4.57 13.15 -3.65
C PHE A 96 -3.26 13.39 -2.90
N VAL A 97 -2.57 14.51 -3.14
CA VAL A 97 -1.26 14.79 -2.50
C VAL A 97 -1.39 15.25 -1.04
N SER A 98 -2.58 15.70 -0.62
CA SER A 98 -2.83 16.17 0.75
C SER A 98 -4.31 16.14 1.09
N ALA A 99 -4.63 15.97 2.37
CA ALA A 99 -6.01 15.98 2.87
C ALA A 99 -6.75 17.28 2.55
N GLU A 100 -6.09 18.45 2.60
CA GLU A 100 -6.71 19.72 2.23
C GLU A 100 -7.06 19.79 0.74
N SER A 101 -6.19 19.24 -0.13
CA SER A 101 -6.45 19.18 -1.57
C SER A 101 -7.61 18.23 -1.89
N GLU A 102 -7.66 17.09 -1.20
CA GLU A 102 -8.77 16.13 -1.32
C GLU A 102 -10.09 16.77 -0.89
N PHE A 103 -10.12 17.43 0.27
CA PHE A 103 -11.31 18.10 0.78
C PHE A 103 -11.85 19.14 -0.23
N ARG A 104 -10.96 19.97 -0.80
CA ARG A 104 -11.34 20.97 -1.82
C ARG A 104 -11.85 20.31 -3.11
N HIS A 105 -11.25 19.19 -3.50
CA HIS A 105 -11.68 18.43 -4.67
C HIS A 105 -13.09 17.88 -4.49
N GLU A 106 -13.35 17.19 -3.37
CA GLU A 106 -14.65 16.61 -3.04
C GLU A 106 -15.74 17.68 -2.87
N GLN A 107 -15.41 18.80 -2.21
CA GLN A 107 -16.31 19.93 -2.07
C GLN A 107 -16.68 20.56 -3.43
N GLY A 108 -15.74 20.57 -4.38
CA GLY A 108 -15.96 21.09 -5.73
C GLY A 108 -16.74 20.13 -6.65
N SER A 109 -16.67 18.82 -6.40
CA SER A 109 -17.39 17.81 -7.19
C SER A 109 -18.87 17.69 -6.83
N ASP A 110 -19.25 17.97 -5.57
CA ASP A 110 -20.62 17.78 -5.10
C ASP A 110 -21.39 19.12 -5.03
N LEU A 111 -21.96 19.54 -6.16
CA LEU A 111 -22.72 20.80 -6.30
C LEU A 111 -24.01 20.87 -5.45
N SER A 112 -24.38 19.78 -4.76
CA SER A 112 -25.69 19.60 -4.14
C SER A 112 -25.68 19.70 -2.60
N THR A 113 -24.54 19.47 -1.95
CA THR A 113 -24.39 19.54 -0.50
C THR A 113 -23.02 20.11 -0.13
N SER A 114 -22.98 21.07 0.80
CA SER A 114 -21.72 21.59 1.35
C SER A 114 -21.00 20.60 2.29
N GLU A 115 -21.43 19.34 2.31
CA GLU A 115 -20.92 18.28 3.19
C GLU A 115 -19.96 17.38 2.40
N VAL A 116 -18.80 17.11 2.97
CA VAL A 116 -17.78 16.21 2.42
C VAL A 116 -17.61 15.03 3.36
N ASN A 117 -17.41 13.83 2.81
CA ASN A 117 -17.09 12.64 3.60
C ASN A 117 -15.65 12.72 4.12
N GLU A 118 -15.48 12.59 5.42
CA GLU A 118 -14.20 12.38 6.08
C GLU A 118 -14.11 10.90 6.50
N TYR A 119 -13.06 10.24 6.03
CA TYR A 119 -12.70 8.88 6.42
C TYR A 119 -11.73 8.95 7.60
N LEU A 120 -12.08 8.30 8.70
CA LEU A 120 -11.32 8.25 9.94
C LEU A 120 -10.73 6.86 10.12
N LEU A 121 -9.48 6.79 10.57
CA LEU A 121 -8.75 5.55 10.76
C LEU A 121 -7.89 5.64 12.02
N SER A 122 -7.98 4.62 12.87
CA SER A 122 -7.06 4.46 14.00
C SER A 122 -6.53 3.03 14.03
N GLN A 123 -5.23 2.89 14.29
CA GLN A 123 -4.50 1.64 14.16
C GLN A 123 -3.58 1.39 15.35
N ALA A 124 -3.56 0.14 15.81
CA ALA A 124 -2.55 -0.45 16.66
C ALA A 124 -1.75 -1.48 15.83
N ILE A 125 -0.48 -1.17 15.58
CA ILE A 125 0.39 -1.89 14.64
C ILE A 125 1.43 -2.68 15.43
N VAL A 126 1.65 -3.94 15.05
CA VAL A 126 2.72 -4.80 15.56
C VAL A 126 3.62 -5.21 14.41
N ARG A 127 4.84 -4.67 14.38
CA ARG A 127 5.88 -4.95 13.38
C ARG A 127 6.70 -6.18 13.79
N LYS A 128 6.99 -7.07 12.84
CA LYS A 128 7.72 -8.32 13.07
C LYS A 128 9.05 -8.38 12.32
N SER A 129 9.04 -8.04 11.03
CA SER A 129 10.24 -8.04 10.18
C SER A 129 10.17 -6.90 9.17
N PHE A 130 11.32 -6.33 8.85
CA PHE A 130 11.46 -5.27 7.85
C PHE A 130 12.39 -5.75 6.74
N PHE A 131 12.00 -5.48 5.50
CA PHE A 131 12.71 -5.95 4.32
C PHE A 131 12.96 -4.80 3.35
N ASN A 132 14.12 -4.83 2.71
CA ASN A 132 14.46 -4.00 1.57
C ASN A 132 14.82 -4.91 0.39
N ILE A 133 14.01 -4.88 -0.68
CA ILE A 133 14.23 -5.69 -1.86
C ILE A 133 15.31 -5.05 -2.73
N ASP A 134 16.32 -5.83 -3.04
CA ASP A 134 17.23 -5.54 -4.15
C ASP A 134 16.63 -6.08 -5.44
N PHE A 135 15.94 -5.23 -6.18
CA PHE A 135 15.31 -5.65 -7.43
C PHE A 135 16.33 -6.04 -8.51
N ARG A 136 17.63 -5.78 -8.36
CA ARG A 136 18.64 -6.33 -9.29
C ARG A 136 18.74 -7.86 -9.19
N GLU A 137 18.33 -8.43 -8.05
CA GLU A 137 18.28 -9.87 -7.79
C GLU A 137 16.89 -10.48 -8.09
N ALA A 138 16.01 -9.71 -8.73
CA ALA A 138 14.70 -10.18 -9.16
C ALA A 138 14.71 -10.52 -10.66
N LYS A 139 14.11 -11.64 -11.01
CA LYS A 139 13.84 -12.00 -12.41
C LYS A 139 12.42 -11.58 -12.77
N VAL A 140 12.29 -10.65 -13.71
CA VAL A 140 10.97 -10.26 -14.24
C VAL A 140 10.30 -11.45 -14.94
N SER A 141 8.99 -11.56 -14.82
CA SER A 141 8.22 -12.60 -15.47
C SER A 141 8.15 -12.35 -16.99
N ASP A 142 8.32 -13.42 -17.78
CA ASP A 142 8.18 -13.34 -19.23
C ASP A 142 6.77 -12.86 -19.63
N ALA A 143 5.76 -13.21 -18.83
CA ALA A 143 4.38 -12.79 -19.07
C ALA A 143 4.19 -11.27 -18.92
N PHE A 144 4.84 -10.63 -17.94
CA PHE A 144 4.82 -9.17 -17.82
C PHE A 144 5.54 -8.49 -18.99
N VAL A 145 6.73 -9.00 -19.35
CA VAL A 145 7.49 -8.48 -20.52
C VAL A 145 6.66 -8.58 -21.80
N GLN A 146 5.98 -9.71 -22.02
CA GLN A 146 5.09 -9.89 -23.17
C GLN A 146 3.89 -8.96 -23.14
N ALA A 147 3.23 -8.79 -21.99
CA ALA A 147 2.08 -7.89 -21.85
C ALA A 147 2.47 -6.44 -22.19
N VAL A 148 3.61 -5.98 -21.67
CA VAL A 148 4.13 -4.64 -21.98
C VAL A 148 4.54 -4.52 -23.44
N SER A 149 5.27 -5.50 -23.98
CA SER A 149 5.67 -5.55 -25.39
C SER A 149 4.47 -5.42 -26.33
N HIS A 150 3.42 -6.23 -26.14
CA HIS A 150 2.19 -6.15 -26.94
C HIS A 150 1.47 -4.80 -26.83
N ALA A 151 1.68 -4.04 -25.75
CA ALA A 151 1.08 -2.72 -25.59
C ALA A 151 1.84 -1.64 -26.38
N VAL A 152 3.17 -1.66 -26.42
CA VAL A 152 3.99 -0.53 -26.92
C VAL A 152 4.84 -0.82 -28.16
N ASP A 153 5.16 -2.09 -28.43
CA ASP A 153 5.99 -2.56 -29.54
C ASP A 153 5.11 -3.03 -30.71
N THR A 154 4.28 -2.10 -31.22
CA THR A 154 3.33 -2.34 -32.31
C THR A 154 3.38 -1.20 -33.32
N ASP A 155 2.76 -1.39 -34.50
CA ASP A 155 2.63 -0.35 -35.53
C ASP A 155 1.50 0.66 -35.24
N GLU A 156 0.79 0.50 -34.12
CA GLU A 156 -0.33 1.37 -33.73
C GLU A 156 0.13 2.82 -33.48
N ASN A 157 -0.80 3.77 -33.45
CA ASN A 157 -0.46 5.14 -33.08
C ASN A 157 -0.11 5.28 -31.58
N ILE A 158 0.63 6.33 -31.22
CA ILE A 158 1.16 6.52 -29.86
C ILE A 158 0.06 6.60 -28.77
N GLN A 159 -1.11 7.14 -29.11
CA GLN A 159 -2.24 7.24 -28.16
C GLN A 159 -2.81 5.86 -27.86
N THR A 160 -2.94 5.00 -28.87
CA THR A 160 -3.41 3.62 -28.72
C THR A 160 -2.43 2.79 -27.90
N ARG A 161 -1.13 2.94 -28.16
CA ARG A 161 -0.07 2.33 -27.33
C ARG A 161 -0.15 2.78 -25.88
N SER A 162 -0.39 4.08 -25.64
CA SER A 162 -0.50 4.64 -24.28
C SER A 162 -1.71 4.07 -23.54
N ILE A 163 -2.88 4.01 -24.17
CA ILE A 163 -4.07 3.38 -23.61
C ILE A 163 -3.81 1.91 -23.28
N ASN A 164 -3.19 1.16 -24.20
CA ASN A 164 -2.87 -0.25 -23.98
C ASN A 164 -1.89 -0.44 -22.82
N LEU A 165 -0.86 0.40 -22.73
CA LEU A 165 0.11 0.35 -21.63
C LEU A 165 -0.55 0.62 -20.28
N LEU A 166 -1.46 1.60 -20.22
CA LEU A 166 -2.19 1.90 -18.99
C LEU A 166 -3.15 0.78 -18.60
N ASN A 167 -3.77 0.10 -19.57
CA ASN A 167 -4.57 -1.09 -19.29
C ASN A 167 -3.71 -2.21 -18.68
N VAL A 168 -2.50 -2.44 -19.23
CA VAL A 168 -1.53 -3.37 -18.64
C VAL A 168 -1.19 -2.96 -17.21
N LEU A 169 -0.84 -1.68 -16.94
CA LEU A 169 -0.49 -1.23 -15.59
C LEU A 169 -1.68 -1.25 -14.62
N ASN A 170 -2.90 -0.99 -15.08
CA ASN A 170 -4.12 -1.10 -14.28
C ASN A 170 -4.44 -2.56 -13.89
N GLU A 171 -4.04 -3.53 -14.72
CA GLU A 171 -4.24 -4.95 -14.48
C GLU A 171 -3.09 -5.58 -13.68
N TRP A 172 -1.84 -5.26 -14.02
CA TRP A 172 -0.63 -5.84 -13.45
C TRP A 172 -0.09 -5.08 -12.24
N GLY A 173 -0.35 -3.77 -12.16
CA GLY A 173 0.07 -2.88 -11.08
C GLY A 173 1.17 -1.90 -11.51
N TYR A 174 1.13 -0.71 -10.91
CA TYR A 174 2.06 0.39 -11.17
C TYR A 174 3.31 0.33 -10.28
N TYR A 175 3.15 -0.23 -9.09
CA TYR A 175 4.17 -0.20 -8.04
C TYR A 175 4.31 -1.55 -7.34
N LEU A 176 5.49 -1.81 -6.80
CA LEU A 176 5.81 -2.97 -6.00
C LEU A 176 6.36 -2.51 -4.64
N PRO A 177 6.13 -3.24 -3.54
CA PRO A 177 6.80 -2.93 -2.28
C PRO A 177 8.30 -3.11 -2.45
N GLN A 178 9.10 -2.08 -2.13
CA GLN A 178 10.57 -2.17 -2.10
C GLN A 178 11.06 -2.27 -0.66
N GLU A 179 10.63 -1.31 0.16
CA GLU A 179 10.90 -1.28 1.59
C GLU A 179 9.57 -1.51 2.31
N PHE A 180 9.43 -2.64 2.99
CA PHE A 180 8.16 -3.05 3.58
C PHE A 180 8.33 -3.79 4.89
N THR A 181 7.27 -3.74 5.71
CA THR A 181 7.21 -4.40 7.01
C THR A 181 6.15 -5.48 7.00
N LEU A 182 6.50 -6.65 7.56
CA LEU A 182 5.57 -7.73 7.87
C LEU A 182 5.14 -7.68 9.33
N GLY A 183 3.88 -8.04 9.60
CA GLY A 183 3.33 -8.09 10.95
C GLY A 183 1.81 -8.18 10.97
N GLY A 184 1.19 -7.48 11.92
CA GLY A 184 -0.26 -7.36 12.02
C GLY A 184 -0.73 -5.97 12.46
N ILE A 185 -1.98 -5.64 12.12
CA ILE A 185 -2.68 -4.41 12.50
C ILE A 185 -4.02 -4.79 13.12
N LEU A 186 -4.35 -4.20 14.27
CA LEU A 186 -5.73 -4.02 14.72
C LEU A 186 -6.15 -2.60 14.42
N TYR A 187 -7.29 -2.41 13.76
CA TYR A 187 -7.72 -1.07 13.35
C TYR A 187 -9.22 -0.90 13.50
N SER A 188 -9.65 0.36 13.48
CA SER A 188 -11.04 0.72 13.29
C SER A 188 -11.13 1.87 12.30
N GLU A 189 -12.26 1.93 11.58
CA GLU A 189 -12.53 2.97 10.60
C GLU A 189 -13.97 3.47 10.71
N ALA A 190 -14.19 4.73 10.36
CA ALA A 190 -15.52 5.33 10.28
C ALA A 190 -15.57 6.36 9.15
N VAL A 191 -16.77 6.66 8.68
CA VAL A 191 -17.03 7.78 7.76
C VAL A 191 -17.97 8.75 8.45
N THR A 192 -17.56 10.00 8.53
CA THR A 192 -18.40 11.12 8.98
C THR A 192 -18.54 12.14 7.87
N LYS A 193 -19.50 13.05 8.00
CA LYS A 193 -19.61 14.22 7.13
C LYS A 193 -19.16 15.47 7.86
N ILE A 194 -18.41 16.32 7.17
CA ILE A 194 -18.01 17.64 7.67
C ILE A 194 -18.28 18.71 6.61
N THR A 195 -18.50 19.95 7.04
CA THR A 195 -18.75 21.08 6.13
C THR A 195 -17.54 22.02 6.00
N ASP A 196 -16.59 21.93 6.93
CA ASP A 196 -15.39 22.77 6.98
C ASP A 196 -14.19 21.90 7.36
N TYR A 197 -13.08 22.08 6.64
CA TYR A 197 -11.83 21.34 6.87
C TYR A 197 -11.31 21.48 8.30
N SER A 198 -11.55 22.61 8.97
CA SER A 198 -11.15 22.82 10.37
C SER A 198 -11.82 21.88 11.37
N MET A 199 -12.92 21.21 10.98
CA MET A 199 -13.59 20.20 11.81
C MET A 199 -12.85 18.87 11.84
N ALA A 200 -12.02 18.60 10.83
CA ALA A 200 -11.45 17.29 10.57
C ALA A 200 -10.57 16.78 11.73
N GLU A 201 -9.72 17.65 12.28
CA GLU A 201 -8.85 17.27 13.40
C GLU A 201 -9.64 16.93 14.67
N LYS A 202 -10.75 17.62 14.89
CA LYS A 202 -11.65 17.34 16.01
C LYS A 202 -12.29 15.95 15.85
N GLU A 203 -12.82 15.65 14.67
CA GLU A 203 -13.45 14.36 14.36
C GLU A 203 -12.45 13.21 14.50
N LYS A 204 -11.23 13.37 13.97
CA LYS A 204 -10.13 12.41 14.15
C LYS A 204 -9.79 12.17 15.61
N THR A 205 -9.73 13.24 16.41
CA THR A 205 -9.41 13.16 17.85
C THR A 205 -10.52 12.45 18.65
N GLU A 206 -11.79 12.76 18.37
CA GLU A 206 -12.92 12.09 19.04
C GLU A 206 -12.98 10.60 18.66
N PHE A 207 -12.76 10.28 17.39
CA PHE A 207 -12.74 8.89 16.91
C PHE A 207 -11.58 8.09 17.52
N SER A 208 -10.37 8.64 17.55
CA SER A 208 -9.20 7.95 18.10
C SER A 208 -9.32 7.68 19.60
N ALA A 209 -9.97 8.58 20.36
CA ALA A 209 -10.30 8.34 21.76
C ALA A 209 -11.28 7.17 21.95
N SER A 210 -12.27 7.03 21.06
CA SER A 210 -13.19 5.89 21.08
C SER A 210 -12.50 4.57 20.71
N PHE A 211 -11.63 4.59 19.69
CA PHE A 211 -10.81 3.42 19.35
C PHE A 211 -9.88 3.02 20.50
N LYS A 212 -9.19 3.98 21.15
CA LYS A 212 -8.38 3.73 22.35
C LYS A 212 -9.18 2.99 23.42
N THR A 213 -10.36 3.50 23.75
CA THR A 213 -11.25 2.90 24.75
C THR A 213 -11.64 1.47 24.37
N SER A 214 -11.97 1.23 23.09
CA SER A 214 -12.31 -0.10 22.59
C SER A 214 -11.11 -1.05 22.59
N PHE A 215 -9.91 -0.55 22.27
CA PHE A 215 -8.66 -1.29 22.28
C PHE A 215 -8.22 -1.66 23.71
N GLU A 216 -8.41 -0.77 24.68
CA GLU A 216 -8.17 -1.05 26.10
C GLU A 216 -9.11 -2.15 26.63
N ARG A 217 -10.38 -2.15 26.21
CA ARG A 217 -11.37 -3.19 26.60
C ARG A 217 -10.99 -4.59 26.15
N ILE A 218 -10.27 -4.73 25.03
CA ILE A 218 -9.77 -6.04 24.55
C ILE A 218 -8.40 -6.41 25.15
N GLY A 219 -7.92 -5.66 26.16
CA GLY A 219 -6.66 -5.93 26.85
C GLY A 219 -5.43 -5.25 26.27
N GLY A 220 -5.57 -4.36 25.28
CA GLY A 220 -4.46 -3.67 24.64
C GLY A 220 -3.73 -2.65 25.52
N GLY A 221 -4.40 -2.07 26.52
CA GLY A 221 -3.87 -0.96 27.33
C GLY A 221 -2.62 -1.27 28.15
N GLY A 222 -2.44 -2.53 28.59
CA GLY A 222 -1.26 -2.96 29.37
C GLY A 222 -0.21 -3.73 28.57
N GLY A 223 -0.60 -4.34 27.44
CA GLY A 223 0.27 -5.20 26.62
C GLY A 223 0.82 -4.53 25.36
N PHE A 224 0.39 -3.32 25.04
CA PHE A 224 0.81 -2.58 23.86
C PHE A 224 1.80 -1.46 24.22
N SER A 225 3.04 -1.57 23.76
CA SER A 225 4.11 -0.60 24.02
C SER A 225 4.13 0.61 23.09
N GLY A 226 3.25 0.66 22.08
CA GLY A 226 3.26 1.72 21.05
C GLY A 226 2.78 3.10 21.54
N GLY A 227 2.45 3.22 22.83
CA GLY A 227 2.10 4.47 23.50
C GLY A 227 0.76 5.05 23.06
N TRP A 228 -0.12 5.33 24.03
CA TRP A 228 -1.18 6.31 23.86
C TRP A 228 -0.71 7.56 24.59
N SER A 229 -0.62 8.70 23.92
CA SER A 229 -0.33 9.95 24.65
C SER A 229 -1.34 10.10 25.80
N SER A 230 -0.85 10.61 26.92
CA SER A 230 -1.61 10.83 28.15
C SER A 230 -2.59 12.00 28.06
N GLU A 231 -2.94 12.45 26.85
CA GLU A 231 -3.99 13.43 26.69
C GLU A 231 -5.31 12.76 27.06
N GLN A 232 -5.77 13.04 28.29
CA GLN A 232 -7.16 12.89 28.66
C GLN A 232 -7.98 13.77 27.74
N THR A 233 -8.42 13.23 26.61
CA THR A 233 -9.58 13.77 25.92
C THR A 233 -10.81 13.24 26.64
N ASP A 234 -11.33 14.05 27.58
CA ASP A 234 -12.60 13.83 28.28
C ASP A 234 -13.82 13.86 27.32
N THR A 235 -13.60 14.09 26.03
CA THR A 235 -14.60 14.08 24.96
C THR A 235 -14.64 12.73 24.25
N VAL A 236 -15.19 11.72 24.92
CA VAL A 236 -15.89 10.66 24.17
C VAL A 236 -17.24 11.26 23.82
N SER A 237 -17.40 11.77 22.60
CA SER A 237 -18.73 12.06 22.10
C SER A 237 -19.44 10.72 21.87
N ASN A 238 -20.74 10.64 22.17
CA ASN A 238 -21.53 9.42 21.93
C ASN A 238 -21.58 9.03 20.45
N LYS A 239 -21.07 9.89 19.55
CA LYS A 239 -21.05 9.72 18.09
C LYS A 239 -20.29 8.47 17.66
N TYR A 240 -19.16 8.17 18.31
CA TYR A 240 -18.30 7.03 17.97
C TYR A 240 -18.37 5.91 19.02
N GLU A 241 -19.39 5.91 19.89
CA GLU A 241 -19.59 4.83 20.86
C GLU A 241 -19.76 3.49 20.12
N ASN A 242 -18.96 2.49 20.52
CA ASN A 242 -18.94 1.12 19.99
C ASN A 242 -18.25 0.94 18.63
N THR A 243 -17.05 1.50 18.47
CA THR A 243 -16.20 1.20 17.32
C THR A 243 -15.84 -0.28 17.24
N VAL A 244 -15.95 -0.87 16.04
CA VAL A 244 -15.61 -2.28 15.79
C VAL A 244 -14.12 -2.39 15.47
N ILE A 245 -13.43 -3.34 16.11
CA ILE A 245 -12.02 -3.62 15.83
C ILE A 245 -11.92 -4.69 14.75
N HIS A 246 -11.26 -4.34 13.67
CA HIS A 246 -10.89 -5.19 12.55
C HIS A 246 -9.41 -5.59 12.64
N GLN A 247 -9.00 -6.58 11.84
CA GLN A 247 -7.61 -7.03 11.77
C GLN A 247 -7.08 -7.14 10.34
N ILE A 248 -5.79 -6.90 10.20
CA ILE A 248 -4.95 -7.27 9.04
C ILE A 248 -3.79 -8.09 9.60
N GLY A 249 -3.62 -9.33 9.15
CA GLY A 249 -2.67 -10.27 9.76
C GLY A 249 -3.13 -10.78 11.13
N GLY A 250 -2.33 -11.68 11.70
CA GLY A 250 -2.69 -12.47 12.88
C GLY A 250 -3.74 -13.55 12.56
N VAL A 251 -4.02 -14.43 13.53
CA VAL A 251 -5.08 -15.44 13.41
C VAL A 251 -6.44 -14.74 13.38
N ALA A 252 -7.28 -15.12 12.42
CA ALA A 252 -8.61 -14.56 12.23
C ALA A 252 -9.53 -14.85 13.43
N GLY A 253 -10.30 -13.84 13.84
CA GLY A 253 -11.33 -13.99 14.89
C GLY A 253 -10.82 -13.74 16.30
N LEU A 254 -9.58 -13.24 16.47
CA LEU A 254 -9.00 -12.89 17.77
C LEU A 254 -9.06 -11.39 18.08
N THR A 255 -9.84 -10.60 17.34
CA THR A 255 -9.91 -9.13 17.52
C THR A 255 -10.47 -8.68 18.86
N ASN A 256 -11.11 -9.57 19.63
CA ASN A 256 -11.65 -9.31 20.96
C ASN A 256 -10.65 -9.58 22.10
N ASP A 257 -9.47 -10.11 21.80
CA ASP A 257 -8.40 -10.37 22.77
C ASP A 257 -7.05 -10.01 22.16
N TYR A 258 -6.54 -8.84 22.53
CA TYR A 258 -5.26 -8.33 22.04
C TYR A 258 -4.11 -9.28 22.36
N SER A 259 -4.10 -9.93 23.53
CA SER A 259 -2.99 -10.78 23.94
C SER A 259 -2.92 -12.05 23.09
N LEU A 260 -4.08 -12.67 22.82
CA LEU A 260 -4.16 -13.82 21.92
C LEU A 260 -3.81 -13.45 20.48
N TRP A 261 -4.34 -12.32 19.98
CA TRP A 261 -4.00 -11.84 18.65
C TRP A 261 -2.50 -11.53 18.51
N ALA A 262 -1.91 -10.80 19.45
CA ALA A 262 -0.48 -10.46 19.44
C ALA A 262 0.40 -11.72 19.53
N THR A 263 0.02 -12.69 20.38
CA THR A 263 0.72 -13.99 20.48
C THR A 263 0.65 -14.76 19.16
N SER A 264 -0.46 -14.66 18.42
CA SER A 264 -0.59 -15.31 17.12
C SER A 264 0.42 -14.81 16.09
N LEU A 265 0.89 -13.57 16.23
CA LEU A 265 1.97 -12.99 15.41
C LEU A 265 3.36 -13.52 15.77
N HIS A 266 3.49 -14.44 16.73
CA HIS A 266 4.74 -15.19 16.84
C HIS A 266 4.95 -16.07 15.61
N ASP A 267 3.90 -16.63 15.03
CA ASP A 267 3.98 -17.52 13.88
C ASP A 267 3.95 -16.73 12.55
N ALA A 268 5.03 -16.84 11.78
CA ALA A 268 5.22 -16.12 10.52
C ALA A 268 4.13 -16.41 9.46
N ARG A 269 3.39 -17.52 9.58
CA ARG A 269 2.24 -17.82 8.72
C ARG A 269 1.16 -16.75 8.74
N TYR A 270 1.03 -16.04 9.86
CA TYR A 270 -0.01 -15.05 10.06
C TYR A 270 0.48 -13.62 9.81
N TRP A 271 1.73 -13.46 9.38
CA TRP A 271 2.23 -12.16 9.00
C TRP A 271 1.72 -11.77 7.62
N THR A 272 1.44 -10.49 7.45
CA THR A 272 1.13 -9.89 6.16
C THR A 272 1.87 -8.56 6.03
N ILE A 273 1.87 -7.98 4.83
CA ILE A 273 2.41 -6.64 4.61
C ILE A 273 1.50 -5.64 5.33
N ILE A 274 2.09 -4.88 6.25
CA ILE A 274 1.38 -3.92 7.09
C ILE A 274 1.88 -2.49 6.89
N GLU A 275 3.00 -2.30 6.20
CA GLU A 275 3.60 -1.01 5.87
C GLU A 275 4.49 -1.12 4.64
N CYS A 276 4.47 -0.11 3.79
CA CYS A 276 5.37 0.05 2.64
C CYS A 276 5.99 1.45 2.71
N ALA A 277 7.23 1.53 3.18
CA ALA A 277 7.98 2.78 3.29
C ALA A 277 8.50 3.26 1.93
N ARG A 278 8.77 2.34 1.00
CA ARG A 278 9.15 2.68 -0.37
C ARG A 278 8.52 1.73 -1.37
N LEU A 279 8.05 2.30 -2.47
CA LEU A 279 7.53 1.59 -3.62
C LEU A 279 8.49 1.69 -4.81
N TYR A 280 8.53 0.62 -5.60
CA TYR A 280 9.33 0.50 -6.81
C TYR A 280 8.40 0.53 -8.04
N PRO A 281 8.62 1.41 -9.03
CA PRO A 281 7.82 1.42 -10.25
C PRO A 281 7.91 0.08 -11.00
N SER A 282 6.79 -0.56 -11.30
CA SER A 282 6.76 -1.90 -11.90
C SER A 282 7.48 -1.98 -13.25
N LEU A 283 7.43 -0.91 -14.05
CA LEU A 283 8.16 -0.84 -15.34
C LEU A 283 9.68 -0.94 -15.19
N MET A 284 10.24 -0.56 -14.04
CA MET A 284 11.68 -0.71 -13.80
C MET A 284 12.14 -2.17 -13.82
N LEU A 285 11.25 -3.14 -13.55
CA LEU A 285 11.57 -4.57 -13.66
C LEU A 285 11.99 -4.98 -15.07
N LEU A 286 11.63 -4.23 -16.12
CA LEU A 286 12.01 -4.55 -17.49
C LEU A 286 13.54 -4.55 -17.69
N LEU A 287 14.29 -3.81 -16.86
CA LEU A 287 15.76 -3.85 -16.85
C LEU A 287 16.32 -5.25 -16.50
N ASN A 288 15.51 -6.06 -15.82
CA ASN A 288 15.88 -7.41 -15.40
C ASN A 288 15.33 -8.50 -16.34
N ALA A 289 14.91 -8.13 -17.55
CA ALA A 289 14.54 -9.10 -18.57
C ALA A 289 15.71 -10.02 -18.93
N SER A 290 15.41 -11.27 -19.29
CA SER A 290 16.41 -12.26 -19.70
C SER A 290 17.29 -11.75 -20.85
N ASP A 291 16.70 -11.01 -21.79
CA ASP A 291 17.43 -10.17 -22.74
C ASP A 291 17.42 -8.72 -22.24
N GLN A 292 18.51 -8.31 -21.59
CA GLN A 292 18.67 -6.97 -21.03
C GLN A 292 18.63 -5.87 -22.09
N SER A 293 19.12 -6.14 -23.31
CA SER A 293 19.10 -5.14 -24.39
C SER A 293 17.67 -4.88 -24.85
N TYR A 294 16.88 -5.95 -24.98
CA TYR A 294 15.45 -5.83 -25.28
C TYR A 294 14.67 -5.17 -24.14
N GLY A 295 14.93 -5.56 -22.89
CA GLY A 295 14.31 -4.96 -21.70
C GLY A 295 14.54 -3.45 -21.60
N ASN A 296 15.78 -3.00 -21.80
CA ASN A 296 16.13 -1.58 -21.83
C ASN A 296 15.42 -0.83 -22.96
N HIS A 297 15.35 -1.42 -24.16
CA HIS A 297 14.62 -0.85 -25.29
C HIS A 297 13.13 -0.70 -24.98
N LEU A 298 12.53 -1.74 -24.41
CA LEU A 298 11.11 -1.78 -24.07
C LEU A 298 10.75 -0.74 -23.01
N LEU A 299 11.58 -0.58 -21.96
CA LEU A 299 11.40 0.49 -20.98
C LEU A 299 11.43 1.88 -21.65
N GLY A 300 12.37 2.11 -22.57
CA GLY A 300 12.44 3.36 -23.34
C GLY A 300 11.21 3.59 -24.23
N LEU A 301 10.59 2.54 -24.78
CA LEU A 301 9.32 2.64 -25.49
C LEU A 301 8.17 3.03 -24.55
N CYS A 302 8.11 2.44 -23.35
CA CYS A 302 7.11 2.77 -22.35
C CYS A 302 7.18 4.24 -21.93
N LEU A 303 8.36 4.71 -21.53
CA LEU A 303 8.57 6.09 -21.08
C LEU A 303 8.20 7.11 -22.16
N ARG A 304 8.66 6.89 -23.40
CA ARG A 304 8.27 7.73 -24.54
C ARG A 304 6.76 7.72 -24.77
N THR A 305 6.11 6.56 -24.64
CA THR A 305 4.66 6.42 -24.81
C THR A 305 3.88 7.18 -23.75
N LEU A 306 4.28 7.09 -22.48
CA LEU A 306 3.68 7.86 -21.38
C LEU A 306 3.88 9.37 -21.58
N ASN A 307 5.12 9.80 -21.78
CA ASN A 307 5.48 11.21 -21.90
C ASN A 307 4.82 11.88 -23.13
N SER A 308 4.60 11.14 -24.22
CA SER A 308 3.97 11.69 -25.43
C SER A 308 2.46 11.91 -25.29
N CYS A 309 1.81 11.32 -24.27
CA CYS A 309 0.35 11.34 -24.13
C CYS A 309 -0.16 12.00 -22.84
N LEU A 310 0.70 12.71 -22.08
CA LEU A 310 0.33 13.33 -20.80
C LEU A 310 -0.83 14.33 -20.91
N ALA A 311 -0.95 15.02 -22.06
CA ALA A 311 -2.02 15.99 -22.31
C ALA A 311 -3.29 15.37 -22.94
N VAL A 312 -3.32 14.06 -23.18
CA VAL A 312 -4.44 13.39 -23.87
C VAL A 312 -5.56 13.08 -22.86
N PRO A 313 -6.77 13.65 -23.00
CA PRO A 313 -7.83 13.49 -21.99
C PRO A 313 -8.27 12.04 -21.76
N ALA A 314 -8.23 11.20 -22.80
CA ALA A 314 -8.57 9.78 -22.68
C ALA A 314 -7.58 9.01 -21.79
N VAL A 315 -6.30 9.42 -21.78
CA VAL A 315 -5.25 8.84 -20.94
C VAL A 315 -5.46 9.23 -19.48
N TYR A 316 -5.72 10.52 -19.21
CA TYR A 316 -6.03 11.00 -17.86
C TYR A 316 -7.24 10.30 -17.24
N LYS A 317 -8.29 10.04 -18.04
CA LYS A 317 -9.49 9.34 -17.57
C LYS A 317 -9.25 7.87 -17.21
N LEU A 318 -8.23 7.23 -17.77
CA LEU A 318 -7.90 5.83 -17.46
C LEU A 318 -7.13 5.68 -16.16
N GLN A 319 -6.40 6.72 -15.75
CA GLN A 319 -5.68 6.74 -14.49
C GLN A 319 -5.66 8.16 -13.90
N PRO A 320 -6.74 8.58 -13.22
CA PRO A 320 -6.86 9.92 -12.66
C PRO A 320 -6.07 10.11 -11.36
N ILE A 321 -5.66 9.01 -10.69
CA ILE A 321 -5.01 9.04 -9.38
C ILE A 321 -3.52 9.30 -9.50
N LEU A 322 -2.87 8.77 -10.55
CA LEU A 322 -1.44 8.90 -10.73
C LEU A 322 -1.09 10.00 -11.72
N ASN A 323 -0.14 10.84 -11.34
CA ASN A 323 0.58 11.72 -12.24
C ASN A 323 1.56 10.87 -13.09
N LEU A 324 1.13 10.50 -14.29
CA LEU A 324 1.92 9.65 -15.19
C LEU A 324 3.23 10.29 -15.65
N GLY A 325 3.32 11.62 -15.67
CA GLY A 325 4.55 12.33 -16.00
C GLY A 325 5.58 12.17 -14.88
N GLU A 326 5.15 12.40 -13.64
CA GLU A 326 5.99 12.18 -12.45
C GLU A 326 6.36 10.70 -12.28
N TYR A 327 5.45 9.77 -12.59
CA TYR A 327 5.77 8.34 -12.61
C TYR A 327 6.91 8.02 -13.59
N ALA A 328 6.87 8.59 -14.80
CA ALA A 328 7.93 8.43 -15.78
C ALA A 328 9.24 9.10 -15.32
N THR A 329 9.18 10.29 -14.72
CA THR A 329 10.34 11.00 -14.19
C THR A 329 11.04 10.21 -13.08
N VAL A 330 10.31 9.64 -12.13
CA VAL A 330 10.89 8.79 -11.07
C VAL A 330 11.65 7.60 -11.68
N ILE A 331 11.10 6.96 -12.71
CA ILE A 331 11.78 5.87 -13.43
C ILE A 331 13.07 6.38 -14.10
N GLU A 332 13.01 7.51 -14.80
CA GLU A 332 14.17 8.11 -15.49
C GLU A 332 15.31 8.45 -14.50
N GLU A 333 14.97 9.04 -13.35
CA GLU A 333 15.92 9.33 -12.27
C GLU A 333 16.56 8.06 -11.68
N MET A 334 15.80 6.97 -11.56
CA MET A 334 16.32 5.69 -11.08
C MET A 334 17.25 5.00 -12.09
N VAL A 335 16.98 5.15 -13.39
CA VAL A 335 17.84 4.62 -14.46
C VAL A 335 19.15 5.39 -14.57
N SER A 336 19.12 6.70 -14.29
CA SER A 336 20.26 7.61 -14.47
C SER A 336 20.33 8.61 -13.32
N PRO A 337 20.78 8.19 -12.12
CA PRO A 337 20.90 9.06 -10.97
C PRO A 337 22.08 10.02 -11.17
N TYR A 338 21.80 11.23 -11.67
CA TYR A 338 22.80 12.26 -11.96
C TYR A 338 22.42 13.61 -11.35
#